data_AF-A0A9E2QUC5-F1
#
_entry.id   AF-A0A9E2QUC5-F1
#
_cell.length_a   1.000
_cell.length_b   1.000
_cell.length_c   1.000
_cell.angle_alpha   90.00
_cell.angle_beta   90.00
_cell.angle_gamma   90.00
#
_symmetry.space_group_name_H-M   'P 1'
#
loop_
_entity.id
_entity.type
_entity.pdbx_description
1 polymer ?
#
loop_
_entity_poly.entity_id
_entity_poly.type
_entity_poly.pdbx_seq_one_letter_code
_entity_poly.pdbx_strand_id
1 'polypeptide(L)'
;MTTKPAPSTTPDDAKPAVAPSGRNPLSPKKLLLSKWTAVHPRNREKHFVVVRVIEPEPPAVRIERIELEAVHSGRVLQLHWRELTDPRVWRQGWV
;
A
#
# COMPACT_ATOMS: atom_id res chain seq x y z
N MET A 1 -11.08 -9.53 -49.93
CA MET A 1 -12.09 -8.45 -49.82
C MET A 1 -12.66 -8.53 -48.40
N THR A 2 -11.89 -8.06 -47.41
CA THR A 2 -12.08 -6.77 -46.71
C THR A 2 -13.36 -6.71 -45.89
N THR A 3 -13.23 -6.94 -44.58
CA THR A 3 -13.96 -6.17 -43.55
C THR A 3 -13.02 -5.94 -42.37
N LYS A 4 -12.33 -4.81 -42.47
CA LYS A 4 -11.96 -3.81 -41.44
C LYS A 4 -11.96 -4.27 -39.96
N PRO A 5 -10.82 -4.16 -39.24
CA PRO A 5 -10.76 -4.34 -37.80
C PRO A 5 -11.33 -3.12 -37.06
N ALA A 6 -12.07 -3.35 -35.97
CA ALA A 6 -12.49 -2.31 -35.04
C ALA A 6 -11.35 -2.02 -34.03
N PRO A 7 -11.00 -0.76 -33.76
CA PRO A 7 -9.98 -0.41 -32.79
C PRO A 7 -10.52 -0.56 -31.36
N SER A 8 -9.80 -1.34 -30.54
CA SER A 8 -9.94 -1.32 -29.08
C SER A 8 -9.67 0.09 -28.58
N THR A 9 -10.69 0.77 -28.09
CA THR A 9 -10.55 1.95 -27.25
C THR A 9 -11.01 1.58 -25.86
N THR A 10 -10.06 1.21 -25.00
CA THR A 10 -10.20 1.47 -23.56
C THR A 10 -9.03 2.38 -23.19
N PRO A 11 -9.30 3.59 -22.68
CA PRO A 11 -8.29 4.59 -22.37
C PRO A 11 -7.40 4.16 -21.21
N ASP A 12 -6.10 4.22 -21.47
CA ASP A 12 -5.11 5.01 -20.73
C ASP A 12 -5.70 5.75 -19.50
N ASP A 13 -5.41 5.24 -18.30
CA ASP A 13 -4.96 5.98 -17.10
C ASP A 13 -5.22 5.15 -15.82
N ALA A 14 -4.44 4.08 -15.63
CA ALA A 14 -4.07 3.66 -14.28
C ALA A 14 -2.62 4.08 -14.08
N LYS A 15 -2.43 5.40 -14.16
CA LYS A 15 -1.24 6.17 -13.82
C LYS A 15 -0.27 5.36 -12.96
N PRO A 16 0.96 5.07 -13.41
CA PRO A 16 2.01 4.71 -12.48
C PRO A 16 2.17 5.92 -11.57
N ALA A 17 1.74 5.80 -10.32
CA ALA A 17 1.94 6.82 -9.30
C ALA A 17 3.45 6.93 -9.03
N VAL A 18 4.14 7.61 -9.94
CA VAL A 18 5.41 8.24 -9.69
C VAL A 18 5.06 9.51 -8.90
N ALA A 19 5.33 9.44 -7.60
CA ALA A 19 5.21 10.54 -6.65
C ALA A 19 6.31 10.34 -5.59
N PRO A 20 6.77 11.44 -4.97
CA PRO A 20 7.99 12.16 -5.32
C PRO A 20 9.25 11.60 -4.64
N SER A 21 10.39 11.84 -5.29
CA SER A 21 11.77 11.45 -4.92
C SER A 21 12.29 12.13 -3.65
N GLY A 22 11.67 11.86 -2.51
CA GLY A 22 12.17 12.32 -1.22
C GLY A 22 11.36 11.76 -0.07
N ARG A 23 11.70 10.56 0.40
CA ARG A 23 11.49 10.14 1.80
C ARG A 23 12.19 8.80 2.05
N ASN A 24 12.94 8.79 3.15
CA ASN A 24 13.78 7.72 3.66
C ASN A 24 13.24 6.31 3.28
N PRO A 25 14.04 5.44 2.65
CA PRO A 25 13.59 4.10 2.29
C PRO A 25 12.98 3.44 3.52
N LEU A 26 11.71 3.06 3.44
CA LEU A 26 11.02 2.36 4.52
C LEU A 26 11.70 1.02 4.68
N SER A 27 12.67 0.95 5.57
CA SER A 27 13.39 -0.28 5.86
C SER A 27 12.42 -1.27 6.52
N PRO A 28 12.44 -2.56 6.15
CA PRO A 28 11.51 -3.57 6.69
C PRO A 28 11.49 -3.57 8.23
N LYS A 29 12.67 -3.47 8.84
CA LYS A 29 12.83 -3.38 10.31
C LYS A 29 12.18 -2.15 10.95
N LYS A 30 12.12 -1.01 10.24
CA LYS A 30 11.47 0.21 10.74
C LYS A 30 9.97 0.19 10.49
N LEU A 31 9.53 -0.51 9.44
CA LEU A 31 8.13 -0.61 9.11
C LEU A 31 7.37 -1.51 10.10
N LEU A 32 8.00 -2.59 10.56
CA LEU A 32 7.47 -3.43 11.63
C LEU A 32 7.18 -2.59 12.90
N LEU A 33 6.02 -2.78 13.51
CA LEU A 33 5.49 -2.03 14.65
C LEU A 33 5.21 -0.54 14.40
N SER A 34 5.29 -0.08 13.15
CA SER A 34 4.88 1.28 12.80
C SER A 34 3.37 1.46 12.98
N LYS A 35 2.98 2.61 13.51
CA LYS A 35 1.60 3.00 13.77
C LYS A 35 1.05 3.79 12.59
N TRP A 36 -0.14 3.41 12.14
CA TRP A 36 -0.80 4.01 11.00
C TRP A 36 -2.28 4.25 11.30
N THR A 37 -2.81 5.31 10.73
CA THR A 37 -4.23 5.64 10.80
C THR A 37 -4.80 5.67 9.39
N ALA A 38 -5.85 4.90 9.16
CA ALA A 38 -6.61 4.92 7.92
C ALA A 38 -7.37 6.25 7.81
N VAL A 39 -7.15 6.98 6.71
CA VAL A 39 -7.88 8.22 6.40
C VAL A 39 -9.36 7.93 6.14
N HIS A 40 -9.63 6.79 5.50
CA HIS A 40 -10.98 6.30 5.23
C HIS A 40 -11.24 5.05 6.07
N PRO A 41 -11.65 5.20 7.34
CA PRO A 41 -11.88 4.05 8.21
C PRO A 41 -13.01 3.18 7.67
N ARG A 42 -12.74 1.88 7.59
CA ARG A 42 -13.77 0.86 7.34
C ARG A 42 -14.10 0.17 8.65
N ASN A 43 -15.36 -0.19 8.86
CA ASN A 43 -15.82 -0.87 10.08
C ASN A 43 -15.44 -0.19 11.41
N ARG A 44 -15.29 1.15 11.44
CA ARG A 44 -14.80 1.93 12.60
C ARG A 44 -13.33 1.65 12.97
N GLU A 45 -12.61 0.94 12.13
CA GLU A 45 -11.17 0.68 12.25
C GLU A 45 -10.41 1.88 11.71
N LYS A 46 -9.84 2.68 12.62
CA LYS A 46 -9.00 3.85 12.27
C LYS A 46 -7.53 3.55 12.47
N HIS A 47 -7.17 2.93 13.59
CA HIS A 47 -5.78 2.72 13.97
C HIS A 47 -5.33 1.31 13.65
N PHE A 48 -4.18 1.23 13.00
CA PHE A 48 -3.54 0.02 12.54
C PHE A 48 -2.07 0.02 12.96
N VAL A 49 -1.51 -1.17 13.19
CA VAL A 49 -0.09 -1.36 13.46
C VAL A 49 0.45 -2.40 12.50
N VAL A 50 1.63 -2.16 11.93
CA VAL A 50 2.28 -3.18 11.08
C VAL A 50 2.79 -4.29 11.98
N VAL A 51 2.21 -5.48 11.85
CA VAL A 51 2.59 -6.66 12.64
C VAL A 51 3.53 -7.59 11.89
N ARG A 52 3.54 -7.51 10.56
CA ARG A 52 4.45 -8.31 9.72
C ARG A 52 4.84 -7.58 8.45
N VAL A 53 6.03 -7.90 7.96
CA VAL A 53 6.56 -7.44 6.68
C VAL A 53 6.90 -8.67 5.85
N ILE A 54 6.41 -8.71 4.61
CA ILE A 54 6.61 -9.81 3.66
C ILE A 54 7.64 -9.33 2.65
N GLU A 55 8.82 -9.92 2.75
CA GLU A 55 9.96 -9.67 1.86
C GLU A 55 9.89 -10.68 0.69
N PRO A 56 10.18 -10.25 -0.55
CA PRO A 56 10.19 -11.11 -1.72
C PRO A 56 11.41 -12.02 -1.71
N GLU A 57 11.39 -13.00 -2.60
CA GLU A 57 12.48 -13.95 -2.75
C GLU A 57 13.74 -13.27 -3.34
N PRO A 58 14.95 -13.59 -2.84
CA PRO A 58 16.20 -13.05 -3.37
C PRO A 58 16.32 -13.31 -4.88
N PRO A 59 16.89 -12.38 -5.67
CA PRO A 59 17.79 -11.28 -5.29
C PRO A 59 17.09 -9.97 -4.87
N ALA A 60 15.76 -9.95 -4.77
CA ALA A 60 15.03 -8.73 -4.39
C ALA A 60 15.10 -8.49 -2.87
N VAL A 61 15.67 -7.35 -2.45
CA VAL A 61 15.81 -6.93 -1.04
C VAL A 61 14.75 -5.87 -0.66
N ARG A 62 13.63 -5.81 -1.39
CA ARG A 62 12.61 -4.75 -1.24
C ARG A 62 11.32 -5.34 -0.73
N ILE A 63 10.72 -4.78 0.31
CA ILE A 63 9.40 -5.20 0.82
C ILE A 63 8.41 -5.37 -0.34
N GLU A 64 7.66 -6.47 -0.35
CA GLU A 64 6.55 -6.66 -1.30
C GLU A 64 5.25 -6.24 -0.63
N ARG A 65 4.93 -6.89 0.49
CA ARG A 65 3.66 -6.71 1.21
C ARG A 65 3.87 -6.59 2.69
N ILE A 66 2.83 -6.15 3.38
CA ILE A 66 2.82 -5.92 4.81
C ILE A 66 1.50 -6.37 5.39
N GLU A 67 1.49 -6.73 6.66
CA GLU A 67 0.29 -7.04 7.41
C GLU A 67 0.07 -5.96 8.47
N LEU A 68 -1.09 -5.33 8.42
CA LEU A 68 -1.56 -4.30 9.33
C LEU A 68 -2.66 -4.87 10.21
N GLU A 69 -2.48 -4.83 11.52
CA GLU A 69 -3.51 -5.24 12.47
C GLU A 69 -4.28 -4.03 12.96
N ALA A 70 -5.61 -4.08 12.83
CA ALA A 70 -6.52 -3.08 13.38
C ALA A 70 -6.52 -3.17 14.91
N VAL A 71 -6.14 -2.09 15.60
CA VAL A 71 -6.08 -2.06 17.07
C VAL A 71 -7.46 -2.27 17.70
N HIS A 72 -8.52 -1.81 17.03
CA HIS A 72 -9.88 -1.90 17.55
C HIS A 72 -10.48 -3.30 17.46
N SER A 73 -10.21 -4.01 16.36
CA SER A 73 -10.91 -5.26 16.03
C SER A 73 -9.97 -6.47 15.98
N GLY A 74 -8.65 -6.28 16.05
CA GLY A 74 -7.64 -7.33 15.85
C GLY A 74 -7.58 -7.85 14.41
N ARG A 75 -8.22 -7.17 13.46
CA ARG A 75 -8.34 -7.63 12.08
C ARG A 75 -7.04 -7.37 11.34
N VAL A 76 -6.51 -8.40 10.69
CA VAL A 76 -5.29 -8.28 9.87
C VAL A 76 -5.66 -7.93 8.44
N LEU A 77 -5.04 -6.87 7.92
CA LEU A 77 -5.15 -6.39 6.56
C LEU A 77 -3.80 -6.53 5.86
N GLN A 78 -3.76 -7.33 4.80
CA GLN A 78 -2.56 -7.49 3.98
C GLN A 78 -2.65 -6.55 2.77
N LEU A 79 -1.62 -5.70 2.58
CA LEU A 79 -1.54 -4.78 1.45
C LEU A 79 -0.09 -4.51 1.03
N HIS A 80 0.08 -3.85 -0.11
CA HIS A 80 1.40 -3.45 -0.60
C HIS A 80 1.98 -2.33 0.25
N TRP A 81 3.24 -2.42 0.69
CA TRP A 81 3.84 -1.39 1.56
C TRP A 81 3.77 0.03 0.98
N ARG A 82 3.72 0.15 -0.36
CA ARG A 82 3.63 1.43 -1.07
C ARG A 82 2.33 2.18 -0.78
N GLU A 83 1.27 1.49 -0.41
CA GLU A 83 0.01 2.14 0.00
C GLU A 83 0.23 3.04 1.22
N LEU A 84 1.08 2.64 2.17
CA LEU A 84 1.42 3.47 3.33
C LEU A 84 2.14 4.77 2.97
N THR A 85 2.73 4.84 1.76
CA THR A 85 3.36 6.08 1.28
C THR A 85 2.34 7.09 0.79
N ASP A 86 1.08 6.69 0.58
CA ASP A 86 0.00 7.59 0.19
C ASP A 86 -0.68 8.23 1.43
N PRO A 87 -0.43 9.52 1.70
CA PRO A 87 -1.04 10.23 2.83
C PRO A 87 -2.57 10.41 2.71
N ARG A 88 -3.14 10.15 1.53
CA ARG A 88 -4.59 10.20 1.27
C ARG A 88 -5.31 8.94 1.74
N VAL A 89 -4.57 7.84 1.90
CA VAL A 89 -5.09 6.55 2.36
C VAL A 89 -4.63 6.30 3.80
N TRP A 90 -3.35 6.56 4.09
CA TRP A 90 -2.74 6.24 5.37
C TRP A 90 -1.99 7.44 5.95
N ARG A 91 -2.20 7.72 7.23
CA ARG A 91 -1.41 8.70 7.98
C ARG A 91 -0.53 7.98 8.98
N GLN A 92 0.73 8.35 9.05
CA GLN A 92 1.63 7.81 10.06
C GLN A 92 1.28 8.39 11.43
N GLY A 93 1.24 7.53 12.46
CA GLY A 93 0.87 7.89 13.83
C GLY A 93 -0.58 7.55 14.18
N TRP A 94 -1.00 7.97 15.37
CA TRP A 94 -2.38 7.88 15.87
C TRP A 94 -3.02 9.26 15.78
N VAL A 95 -3.67 9.53 14.65
CA VAL A 95 -4.30 10.83 14.33
C VAL A 95 -5.77 10.67 13.97
#